data_AF-A0A9E2C377-F1
#
_entry.id   AF-A0A9E2C377-F1
#
_cell.length_a   1.000
_cell.length_b   1.000
_cell.length_c   1.000
_cell.angle_alpha   90.00
_cell.angle_beta   90.00
_cell.angle_gamma   90.00
#
_symmetry.space_group_name_H-M   'P 1'
#
loop_
_entity.id
_entity.type
_entity.pdbx_description
1 polymer ?
#
loop_
_entity_poly.entity_id
_entity_poly.type
_entity_poly.pdbx_seq_one_letter_code
_entity_poly.pdbx_strand_id
1 'polypeptide(L)'
;MNTQDYLDAAKEKLGLPSDYALAKLMKWSTSQMSHYRLKRRALDDFQAARLAELLGRAPMELIAAANAERAKDEEEKKYWLALAKSNA
;
A
#
# COMPACT_ATOMS: atom_id res chain seq x y z
N MET A 1 0.70 2.14 9.19
CA MET A 1 1.50 2.12 7.96
C MET A 1 0.72 2.79 6.85
N ASN A 2 1.40 3.52 5.98
CA ASN A 2 0.84 4.14 4.77
C ASN A 2 1.40 3.45 3.51
N THR A 3 0.99 3.92 2.34
CA THR A 3 1.44 3.38 1.04
C THR A 3 2.97 3.28 0.94
N GLN A 4 3.73 4.28 1.36
CA GLN A 4 5.20 4.27 1.25
C GLN A 4 5.83 3.20 2.14
N ASP A 5 5.34 3.06 3.37
CA ASP A 5 5.83 2.04 4.31
C ASP A 5 5.67 0.63 3.72
N TYR A 6 4.55 0.36 3.03
CA TYR A 6 4.34 -0.93 2.38
C TYR A 6 5.21 -1.13 1.14
N LEU A 7 5.51 -0.06 0.38
CA LEU A 7 6.45 -0.15 -0.74
C LEU A 7 7.86 -0.48 -0.26
N ASP A 8 8.31 0.14 0.83
CA ASP A 8 9.62 -0.13 1.42
C ASP A 8 9.68 -1.54 2.01
N ALA A 9 8.67 -1.95 2.76
CA ALA A 9 8.57 -3.32 3.27
C ALA A 9 8.60 -4.36 2.14
N ALA A 10 7.94 -4.08 1.00
CA ALA A 10 7.92 -5.00 -0.13
C ALA A 10 9.29 -5.08 -0.81
N LYS A 11 10.00 -3.96 -0.95
CA LYS A 11 11.36 -3.96 -1.48
C LYS A 11 12.32 -4.72 -0.57
N GLU A 12 12.25 -4.46 0.73
CA GLU A 12 13.10 -5.13 1.71
C GLU A 12 12.86 -6.64 1.70
N LYS A 13 11.60 -7.07 1.80
CA LYS A 13 11.22 -8.50 1.78
C LYS A 13 11.73 -9.24 0.54
N LEU A 14 11.76 -8.57 -0.61
CA LEU A 14 12.12 -9.15 -1.89
C LEU A 14 13.58 -8.88 -2.30
N GLY A 15 14.35 -8.14 -1.49
CA GLY A 15 15.71 -7.75 -1.83
C GLY A 15 15.80 -6.90 -3.10
N LEU A 16 14.78 -6.07 -3.40
CA LEU A 16 14.73 -5.28 -4.62
C LEU A 16 15.62 -4.03 -4.52
N PRO A 17 16.50 -3.78 -5.51
CA PRO A 17 17.47 -2.70 -5.43
C PRO A 17 16.88 -1.30 -5.66
N SER A 18 15.65 -1.21 -6.17
CA SER A 18 15.05 0.06 -6.57
C SER A 18 13.53 0.01 -6.64
N ASP A 19 12.92 1.20 -6.63
CA ASP A 19 11.48 1.36 -6.86
C ASP A 19 11.07 0.93 -8.27
N TYR A 20 11.97 1.11 -9.24
CA TYR A 20 11.75 0.63 -10.60
C TYR A 20 11.63 -0.89 -10.65
N ALA A 21 12.45 -1.62 -9.88
CA ALA A 21 12.36 -3.07 -9.81
C ALA A 21 11.01 -3.53 -9.23
N LEU A 22 10.52 -2.86 -8.17
CA LEU A 22 9.19 -3.14 -7.62
C LEU A 22 8.08 -2.78 -8.61
N ALA A 23 8.16 -1.62 -9.28
CA ALA A 23 7.20 -1.21 -10.28
C ALA A 23 7.10 -2.23 -11.43
N LYS A 24 8.25 -2.74 -11.91
CA LYS A 24 8.29 -3.77 -12.95
C LYS A 24 7.62 -5.09 -12.50
N LEU A 25 7.91 -5.53 -11.28
CA LEU A 25 7.30 -6.73 -10.69
C LEU A 25 5.78 -6.58 -10.57
N MET A 26 5.31 -5.41 -10.11
CA MET A 26 3.90 -5.10 -9.92
C MET A 26 3.17 -4.70 -11.21
N LYS A 27 3.90 -4.57 -12.33
CA LYS A 27 3.40 -4.04 -13.61
C LYS A 27 2.85 -2.61 -13.50
N TRP A 28 3.44 -1.80 -12.62
CA TRP A 28 3.14 -0.38 -12.50
C TRP A 28 3.99 0.45 -13.44
N SER A 29 3.44 1.57 -13.90
CA SER A 29 4.25 2.58 -14.60
C SER A 29 5.18 3.29 -13.64
N THR A 30 6.27 3.86 -14.16
CA THR A 30 7.17 4.74 -13.38
C THR A 30 6.44 5.97 -12.84
N SER A 31 5.47 6.49 -13.59
CA SER A 31 4.60 7.58 -13.15
C SER A 31 3.76 7.16 -11.93
N GLN A 32 3.10 6.00 -11.98
CA GLN A 32 2.33 5.46 -10.86
C GLN A 32 3.20 5.30 -9.60
N MET A 33 4.40 4.72 -9.74
CA MET A 33 5.35 4.59 -8.64
C MET A 33 5.77 5.96 -8.08
N SER A 34 6.05 6.93 -8.96
CA SER A 34 6.37 8.31 -8.56
C SER A 34 5.23 8.96 -7.78
N HIS A 35 3.97 8.77 -8.21
CA HIS A 35 2.81 9.28 -7.48
C HIS A 35 2.72 8.72 -6.06
N TYR A 36 3.02 7.44 -5.86
CA TYR A 36 3.07 6.83 -4.53
C TYR A 36 4.21 7.41 -3.67
N ARG A 37 5.41 7.54 -4.23
CA ARG A 37 6.58 8.10 -3.54
C ARG A 37 6.47 9.60 -3.24
N LEU A 38 5.68 10.33 -4.01
CA LEU A 38 5.39 11.74 -3.76
C LEU A 38 4.13 11.97 -2.92
N LYS A 39 3.51 10.91 -2.37
CA LYS A 39 2.25 10.96 -1.60
C LYS A 39 1.09 11.64 -2.35
N ARG A 40 1.16 11.66 -3.69
CA ARG A 40 0.11 12.24 -4.54
C ARG A 40 -1.08 11.31 -4.69
N ARG A 41 -0.87 10.02 -4.44
CA ARG A 41 -1.90 8.98 -4.52
C ARG A 41 -1.54 7.87 -3.53
N ALA A 42 -2.54 7.27 -2.90
CA ALA A 42 -2.40 6.01 -2.18
C ALA A 42 -2.67 4.81 -3.11
N LEU A 43 -2.38 3.60 -2.66
CA LEU A 43 -2.80 2.37 -3.37
C LEU A 43 -4.33 2.34 -3.55
N ASP A 44 -4.78 1.85 -4.71
CA ASP A 44 -6.16 1.38 -4.84
C ASP A 44 -6.31 -0.01 -4.22
N ASP A 45 -7.55 -0.45 -4.03
CA ASP A 45 -7.84 -1.68 -3.29
C ASP A 45 -7.22 -2.93 -3.94
N PHE A 46 -7.21 -2.98 -5.28
CA PHE A 46 -6.62 -4.11 -6.01
C PHE A 46 -5.10 -4.16 -5.82
N GLN A 47 -4.42 -3.02 -5.98
CA GLN A 47 -2.98 -2.97 -5.79
C GLN A 47 -2.57 -3.16 -4.33
N ALA A 48 -3.39 -2.69 -3.38
CA ALA A 48 -3.22 -2.94 -1.96
C ALA A 48 -3.30 -4.44 -1.64
N ALA A 49 -4.31 -5.15 -2.16
CA ALA A 49 -4.45 -6.59 -1.99
C ALA A 49 -3.25 -7.35 -2.57
N ARG A 50 -2.84 -7.03 -3.80
CA ARG A 50 -1.68 -7.67 -4.44
C ARG A 50 -0.38 -7.45 -3.68
N LEU A 51 -0.17 -6.24 -3.16
CA LEU A 51 1.00 -5.93 -2.34
C LEU A 51 0.94 -6.68 -1.00
N ALA A 52 -0.26 -6.89 -0.43
CA ALA A 52 -0.44 -7.63 0.81
C ALA A 52 -0.07 -9.10 0.64
N GLU A 53 -0.53 -9.73 -0.45
CA GLU A 53 -0.16 -11.10 -0.80
C GLU A 53 1.37 -11.26 -0.91
N LEU A 54 2.02 -10.31 -1.59
CA LEU A 54 3.48 -10.28 -1.72
C LEU A 54 4.17 -10.16 -0.35
N LEU A 55 3.60 -9.34 0.54
CA LEU A 55 4.06 -9.17 1.91
C LEU A 55 3.66 -10.31 2.85
N GLY A 56 2.81 -11.25 2.44
CA GLY A 56 2.29 -12.31 3.31
C GLY A 56 1.39 -11.77 4.41
N ARG A 57 0.66 -10.69 4.12
CA ARG A 57 -0.30 -10.02 5.02
C ARG A 57 -1.73 -10.24 4.54
N ALA A 58 -2.70 -10.02 5.42
CA ALA A 58 -4.10 -10.08 5.05
C ALA A 58 -4.42 -8.95 4.04
N PRO A 59 -5.08 -9.23 2.89
CA PRO A 59 -5.42 -8.19 1.91
C PRO A 59 -6.20 -7.02 2.50
N MET A 60 -7.12 -7.31 3.43
CA MET A 60 -7.95 -6.28 4.06
C MET A 60 -7.13 -5.30 4.91
N GLU A 61 -5.99 -5.72 5.46
CA GLU A 61 -5.10 -4.85 6.24
C GLU A 61 -4.59 -3.69 5.38
N LEU A 62 -4.06 -4.00 4.19
CA LEU A 62 -3.52 -2.99 3.28
C LEU A 62 -4.62 -2.20 2.58
N ILE A 63 -5.73 -2.84 2.19
CA ILE A 63 -6.89 -2.14 1.63
C ILE A 63 -7.38 -1.09 2.62
N ALA A 64 -7.57 -1.48 3.87
CA ALA A 64 -8.05 -0.56 4.89
C ALA A 64 -7.02 0.55 5.18
N ALA A 65 -5.73 0.23 5.26
CA ALA A 65 -4.70 1.25 5.42
C ALA A 65 -4.66 2.25 4.24
N ALA A 66 -4.83 1.78 3.01
CA ALA A 66 -4.84 2.63 1.83
C ALA A 66 -6.11 3.50 1.72
N ASN A 67 -7.27 3.00 2.17
CA ASN A 67 -8.49 3.80 2.27
C ASN A 67 -8.40 4.81 3.42
N ALA A 68 -7.84 4.44 4.57
CA ALA A 68 -7.57 5.38 5.66
C ALA A 68 -6.64 6.53 5.24
N GLU A 69 -5.68 6.28 4.34
CA GLU A 69 -4.80 7.30 3.77
C GLU A 69 -5.54 8.25 2.80
N ARG A 70 -6.58 7.77 2.12
CA ARG A 70 -7.41 8.56 1.18
C ARG A 70 -8.54 9.32 1.86
N ALA A 71 -9.01 8.83 3.02
CA ALA A 71 -10.12 9.40 3.76
C ALA A 71 -9.88 10.88 4.08
N LYS A 72 -10.90 11.72 3.85
CA LYS A 72 -10.81 13.17 4.06
C LYS A 72 -11.31 13.59 5.43
N ASP A 73 -12.27 12.86 5.98
CA ASP A 73 -12.78 13.08 7.32
C ASP A 73 -12.22 12.06 8.32
N GLU A 74 -12.27 12.46 9.58
CA GLU A 74 -11.67 11.72 10.69
C GLU A 74 -12.48 10.46 11.04
N GLU A 75 -13.79 10.43 10.75
CA GLU A 75 -14.67 9.30 11.06
C GLU A 75 -14.40 8.12 10.12
N GLU A 76 -14.40 8.39 8.80
CA GLU A 76 -14.05 7.41 7.77
C GLU A 76 -12.65 6.85 8.01
N LYS A 77 -11.68 7.72 8.30
CA LYS A 77 -10.31 7.31 8.61
C LYS A 77 -10.24 6.36 9.80
N LYS A 78 -10.96 6.65 10.89
CA LYS A 78 -11.01 5.79 12.09
C LYS A 78 -11.63 4.44 11.79
N TYR A 79 -12.71 4.41 11.00
CA TYR A 79 -13.36 3.18 10.57
C TYR A 79 -12.38 2.26 9.83
N TRP A 80 -11.67 2.79 8.83
CA TRP A 80 -10.67 2.03 8.08
C TRP A 80 -9.50 1.58 8.96
N LEU A 81 -8.97 2.44 9.83
CA LEU A 81 -7.89 2.05 10.74
C LEU A 81 -8.30 0.95 11.73
N ALA A 82 -9.57 0.88 12.12
CA ALA A 82 -10.09 -0.21 12.96
C ALA A 82 -10.09 -1.54 12.19
N LEU A 83 -10.54 -1.54 10.92
CA LEU A 83 -10.53 -2.73 10.06
C LEU A 83 -9.11 -3.25 9.77
N ALA A 84 -8.13 -2.35 9.65
CA ALA A 84 -6.74 -2.73 9.44
C ALA A 84 -6.17 -3.56 10.61
N LYS A 85 -6.64 -3.33 11.85
CA LYS A 85 -6.15 -4.00 13.06
C LYS A 85 -6.90 -5.29 13.41
N SER A 86 -8.12 -5.45 12.90
CA SER A 86 -9.02 -6.53 13.31
C SER A 86 -8.76 -7.88 12.63
N ASN A 87 -7.82 -7.96 11.69
CA ASN A 87 -7.56 -9.16 10.88
C ASN A 87 -6.18 -9.80 11.16
N ALA A 88 -5.64 -9.62 12.37
CA ALA A 88 -4.38 -10.23 12.83
C ALA A 88 -4.64 -11.53 13.61
#